data_AF-A0A1Y6MGT3-F1
#
_entry.id   AF-A0A1Y6MGT3-F1
#
_cell.length_a   1.000
_cell.length_b   1.000
_cell.length_c   1.000
_cell.angle_alpha   90.00
_cell.angle_beta   90.00
_cell.angle_gamma   90.00
#
_symmetry.space_group_name_H-M   'P 1'
#
loop_
_entity.id
_entity.type
_entity.pdbx_description
1 polymer ?
#
loop_
_entity_poly.entity_id
_entity_poly.type
_entity_poly.pdbx_seq_one_letter_code
_entity_poly.pdbx_strand_id
1 'polypeptide(L)'
;MENLFVYSTDEVAYQSFEVSESEITLALGYRELLVKALDIEIIYDQIIEAYWDYKNKVNYWSLRSVSSPFANYAFNHEVRSSLNRQAFNLFNLSKLYLDWHYNKDKKRCFSFELTKDDGSQQQVIDHREEIYKTNLNYVVGCKLRGHSQHSELPVRTITKGVRYDHDTSNRTAHFNIYYDYEDLVKASVPKDRLFKDIKLDLTEIIDGFVYAISQKHMLNRRLTEVVVGKARASFTSMWQNYATETGFKNYQCEVCTQENKIFGSSLEWFDVFDYLKEKHRNSINYSNITFEK
;
A
#
# COMPACT_ATOMS: atom_id res chain seq x y z
N MET A 1 0.07 -41.42 -14.47
CA MET A 1 0.74 -40.53 -15.44
C MET A 1 1.71 -39.67 -14.64
N GLU A 2 3.00 -39.72 -14.95
CA GLU A 2 4.00 -38.91 -14.27
C GLU A 2 3.75 -37.42 -14.54
N ASN A 3 3.63 -36.65 -13.47
CA ASN A 3 3.16 -35.27 -13.52
C ASN A 3 3.90 -34.35 -12.53
N LEU A 4 4.84 -34.88 -11.75
CA LEU A 4 5.83 -34.12 -11.00
C LEU A 4 7.22 -34.52 -11.48
N PHE A 5 8.06 -33.54 -11.76
CA PHE A 5 9.46 -33.72 -12.15
C PHE A 5 10.33 -32.99 -11.14
N VAL A 6 11.29 -33.69 -10.56
CA VAL A 6 12.30 -33.13 -9.68
C VAL A 6 13.63 -33.18 -10.41
N TYR A 7 14.19 -32.01 -10.71
CA TYR A 7 15.45 -31.84 -11.41
C TYR A 7 16.56 -31.53 -10.40
N SER A 8 17.72 -32.15 -10.57
CA SER A 8 18.94 -31.69 -9.89
C SER A 8 19.41 -30.39 -10.52
N THR A 9 19.84 -29.43 -9.71
CA THR A 9 20.49 -28.21 -10.22
C THR A 9 22.02 -28.34 -10.27
N ASP A 10 22.57 -29.41 -9.71
CA ASP A 10 24.01 -29.67 -9.65
C ASP A 10 24.50 -30.55 -10.82
N GLU A 11 23.62 -31.37 -11.39
CA GLU A 11 23.90 -32.30 -12.47
C GLU A 11 22.70 -32.49 -13.40
N VAL A 12 22.93 -33.01 -14.61
CA VAL A 12 21.85 -33.27 -15.59
C VAL A 12 21.13 -34.57 -15.23
N ALA A 13 20.36 -34.54 -14.14
CA ALA A 13 19.58 -35.66 -13.64
C ALA A 13 18.18 -35.18 -13.21
N TYR A 14 17.18 -36.05 -13.38
CA TYR A 14 15.83 -35.82 -12.87
C TYR A 14 15.18 -37.13 -12.44
N GLN A 15 14.20 -37.02 -11.56
CA GLN A 15 13.28 -38.09 -11.20
C GLN A 15 11.85 -37.61 -11.38
N SER A 16 10.97 -38.51 -11.80
CA SER A 16 9.56 -38.24 -12.03
C SER A 16 8.69 -39.03 -11.06
N PHE A 17 7.58 -38.42 -10.67
CA PHE A 17 6.62 -38.97 -9.73
C PHE A 17 5.20 -38.82 -10.27
N GLU A 18 4.34 -39.73 -9.82
CA GLU A 18 2.90 -39.62 -10.00
C GLU A 18 2.28 -39.02 -8.74
N VAL A 19 1.70 -37.84 -8.89
CA VAL A 19 1.04 -37.05 -7.83
C VAL A 19 -0.45 -37.01 -8.12
N SER A 20 -1.27 -37.08 -7.06
CA SER A 20 -2.72 -37.04 -7.24
C SER A 20 -3.19 -35.67 -7.73
N GLU A 21 -4.27 -35.64 -8.51
CA GLU A 21 -4.86 -34.37 -8.96
C GLU A 21 -5.41 -33.53 -7.80
N SER A 22 -5.82 -34.18 -6.70
CA SER A 22 -6.17 -33.50 -5.46
C SER A 22 -5.01 -32.72 -4.86
N GLU A 23 -3.79 -33.27 -4.88
CA GLU A 23 -2.60 -32.59 -4.36
C GLU A 23 -2.20 -31.42 -5.27
N ILE A 24 -2.26 -31.60 -6.59
CA ILE A 24 -2.01 -30.52 -7.56
C ILE A 24 -3.02 -29.37 -7.35
N THR A 25 -4.29 -29.70 -7.24
CA THR A 25 -5.36 -28.70 -7.00
C THR A 25 -5.14 -27.96 -5.67
N LEU A 26 -4.76 -28.68 -4.62
CA LEU A 26 -4.46 -28.10 -3.32
C LEU A 26 -3.25 -27.15 -3.39
N ALA A 27 -2.19 -27.54 -4.09
CA ALA A 27 -1.01 -26.71 -4.28
C ALA A 27 -1.31 -25.42 -5.06
N LEU A 28 -2.11 -25.52 -6.13
CA LEU A 28 -2.58 -24.35 -6.88
C LEU A 28 -3.40 -23.41 -5.99
N GLY A 29 -4.24 -23.96 -5.10
CA GLY A 29 -4.98 -23.19 -4.10
C GLY A 29 -4.06 -22.43 -3.13
N TYR A 30 -3.00 -23.07 -2.62
CA TYR A 30 -2.01 -22.39 -1.80
C TYR A 30 -1.27 -21.31 -2.58
N ARG A 31 -0.86 -21.59 -3.82
CA ARG A 31 -0.18 -20.62 -4.68
C ARG A 31 -1.04 -19.39 -4.92
N GLU A 32 -2.32 -19.56 -5.25
CA GLU A 32 -3.26 -18.45 -5.46
C GLU A 32 -3.39 -17.59 -4.19
N LEU A 33 -3.48 -18.22 -3.02
CA LEU A 33 -3.54 -17.53 -1.73
C LEU A 33 -2.28 -16.70 -1.48
N LEU A 34 -1.10 -17.28 -1.70
CA LEU A 34 0.18 -16.60 -1.53
C LEU A 34 0.34 -15.44 -2.52
N VAL A 35 -0.08 -15.61 -3.78
CA VAL A 35 -0.08 -14.50 -4.76
C VAL A 35 -0.92 -13.33 -4.26
N LYS A 36 -2.15 -13.58 -3.79
CA LYS A 36 -3.00 -12.52 -3.23
C LYS A 36 -2.38 -11.84 -2.02
N ALA A 37 -1.72 -12.61 -1.14
CA ALA A 37 -1.02 -12.08 0.02
C ALA A 37 0.16 -11.18 -0.39
N LEU A 38 0.91 -11.55 -1.42
CA LEU A 38 2.00 -10.73 -1.96
C LEU A 38 1.47 -9.47 -2.67
N ASP A 39 0.42 -9.59 -3.48
CA ASP A 39 -0.14 -8.47 -4.23
C ASP A 39 -0.55 -7.32 -3.31
N ILE A 40 -1.16 -7.61 -2.15
CA ILE A 40 -1.53 -6.55 -1.20
C ILE A 40 -0.32 -5.86 -0.57
N GLU A 41 0.78 -6.58 -0.34
CA GLU A 41 2.03 -5.99 0.15
C GLU A 41 2.68 -5.09 -0.92
N ILE A 42 2.65 -5.52 -2.18
CA ILE A 42 3.20 -4.75 -3.30
C ILE A 42 2.44 -3.43 -3.45
N ILE A 43 1.11 -3.44 -3.50
CA ILE A 43 0.35 -2.18 -3.65
C ILE A 43 0.53 -1.27 -2.43
N TYR A 44 0.67 -1.83 -1.22
CA TYR A 44 0.93 -1.05 -0.03
C TYR A 44 2.31 -0.38 -0.08
N ASP A 45 3.35 -1.11 -0.51
CA ASP A 45 4.68 -0.56 -0.77
C ASP A 45 4.63 0.62 -1.75
N GLN A 46 3.93 0.46 -2.87
CA GLN A 46 3.76 1.54 -3.85
C GLN A 46 3.08 2.79 -3.28
N ILE A 47 2.15 2.64 -2.33
CA ILE A 47 1.53 3.77 -1.63
C ILE A 47 2.53 4.48 -0.74
N ILE A 48 3.35 3.73 0.01
CA ILE A 48 4.35 4.30 0.90
C ILE A 48 5.45 5.02 0.10
N GLU A 49 5.90 4.45 -1.01
CA GLU A 49 6.86 5.11 -1.91
C GLU A 49 6.28 6.39 -2.54
N ALA A 50 5.04 6.35 -3.04
CA ALA A 50 4.37 7.53 -3.58
C ALA A 50 4.16 8.64 -2.51
N TYR A 51 3.92 8.24 -1.26
CA TYR A 51 3.85 9.15 -0.13
C TYR A 51 5.20 9.83 0.12
N TRP A 52 6.29 9.08 0.13
CA TRP A 52 7.64 9.63 0.29
C TRP A 52 8.02 10.57 -0.85
N ASP A 53 7.71 10.20 -2.10
CA ASP A 53 7.93 11.07 -3.26
C ASP A 53 7.18 12.39 -3.13
N TYR A 54 5.93 12.36 -2.65
CA TYR A 54 5.17 13.57 -2.36
C TYR A 54 5.85 14.41 -1.26
N LYS A 55 6.19 13.82 -0.11
CA LYS A 55 6.83 14.54 1.02
C LYS A 55 8.17 15.15 0.63
N ASN A 56 9.01 14.39 -0.08
CA ASN A 56 10.29 14.86 -0.62
C ASN A 56 10.08 16.03 -1.57
N LYS A 57 9.04 15.98 -2.41
CA LYS A 57 8.73 17.08 -3.34
C LYS A 57 8.22 18.32 -2.63
N VAL A 58 7.41 18.19 -1.59
CA VAL A 58 6.99 19.31 -0.72
C VAL A 58 8.21 19.95 -0.06
N ASN A 59 9.09 19.16 0.55
CA ASN A 59 10.32 19.65 1.19
C ASN A 59 11.24 20.37 0.20
N TYR A 60 11.43 19.79 -0.99
CA TYR A 60 12.18 20.41 -2.08
C TYR A 60 11.63 21.81 -2.42
N TRP A 61 10.31 21.95 -2.57
CA TRP A 61 9.70 23.24 -2.90
C TRP A 61 9.70 24.22 -1.73
N SER A 62 9.59 23.73 -0.50
CA SER A 62 9.77 24.54 0.71
C SER A 62 11.15 25.19 0.73
N LEU A 63 12.21 24.42 0.50
CA LEU A 63 13.59 24.94 0.42
C LEU A 63 13.76 25.90 -0.76
N ARG A 64 13.30 25.51 -1.96
CA ARG A 64 13.44 26.33 -3.18
C ARG A 64 12.67 27.66 -3.10
N SER A 65 11.61 27.72 -2.30
CA SER A 65 10.86 28.96 -2.06
C SER A 65 11.69 30.04 -1.35
N VAL A 66 12.71 29.66 -0.59
CA VAL A 66 13.64 30.59 0.09
C VAL A 66 14.53 31.30 -0.93
N SER A 67 15.01 30.57 -1.93
CA SER A 67 15.97 31.09 -2.92
C SER A 67 15.31 31.89 -4.04
N SER A 68 13.99 31.82 -4.18
CA SER A 68 13.24 32.47 -5.27
C SER A 68 11.97 33.17 -4.75
N PRO A 69 12.12 34.28 -3.99
CA PRO A 69 10.99 35.01 -3.42
C PRO A 69 10.07 35.62 -4.49
N PHE A 70 10.59 35.95 -5.68
CA PHE A 70 9.83 36.48 -6.81
C PHE A 70 9.38 35.36 -7.75
N ALA A 71 8.44 34.55 -7.29
CA ALA A 71 7.88 33.50 -8.14
C ALA A 71 6.93 34.09 -9.19
N ASN A 72 7.32 33.96 -10.46
CA ASN A 72 6.43 34.25 -11.57
C ASN A 72 5.35 33.16 -11.72
N TYR A 73 4.37 33.42 -12.58
CA TYR A 73 3.25 32.50 -12.80
C TYR A 73 3.71 31.11 -13.30
N ALA A 74 4.74 31.07 -14.14
CA ALA A 74 5.32 29.83 -14.66
C ALA A 74 5.91 28.96 -13.54
N PHE A 75 6.66 29.54 -12.61
CA PHE A 75 7.17 28.85 -11.43
C PHE A 75 6.03 28.29 -10.58
N ASN A 76 5.01 29.10 -10.28
CA ASN A 76 3.86 28.62 -9.50
C ASN A 76 3.10 27.50 -10.22
N HIS A 77 3.03 27.53 -11.55
CA HIS A 77 2.50 26.41 -12.33
C HIS A 77 3.37 25.15 -12.22
N GLU A 78 4.69 25.25 -12.34
CA GLU A 78 5.62 24.12 -12.20
C GLU A 78 5.50 23.44 -10.83
N VAL A 79 5.46 24.24 -9.76
CA VAL A 79 5.27 23.74 -8.40
C VAL A 79 3.96 22.97 -8.29
N ARG A 80 2.84 23.60 -8.67
CA ARG A 80 1.50 22.97 -8.63
C ARG A 80 1.44 21.71 -9.47
N SER A 81 1.92 21.75 -10.71
CA SER A 81 1.91 20.62 -11.63
C SER A 81 2.68 19.42 -11.07
N SER A 82 3.87 19.66 -10.51
CA SER A 82 4.66 18.57 -9.91
C SER A 82 4.01 17.96 -8.67
N LEU A 83 3.46 18.77 -7.76
CA LEU A 83 2.79 18.28 -6.56
C LEU A 83 1.45 17.60 -6.89
N ASN A 84 0.70 18.12 -7.88
CA ASN A 84 -0.52 17.50 -8.38
C ASN A 84 -0.26 16.10 -8.93
N ARG A 85 0.80 15.90 -9.73
CA ARG A 85 1.15 14.56 -10.23
C ARG A 85 1.40 13.58 -9.08
N GLN A 86 2.15 14.00 -8.07
CA GLN A 86 2.46 13.15 -6.93
C GLN A 86 1.23 12.85 -6.07
N ALA A 87 0.47 13.87 -5.67
CA ALA A 87 -0.74 13.70 -4.87
C ALA A 87 -1.80 12.87 -5.60
N PHE A 88 -1.98 13.10 -6.91
CA PHE A 88 -2.93 12.33 -7.73
C PHE A 88 -2.52 10.87 -7.87
N ASN A 89 -1.22 10.60 -8.09
CA ASN A 89 -0.71 9.22 -8.15
C ASN A 89 -0.95 8.49 -6.82
N LEU A 90 -0.57 9.11 -5.70
CA LEU A 90 -0.80 8.58 -4.36
C LEU A 90 -2.29 8.24 -4.14
N PHE A 91 -3.18 9.19 -4.42
CA PHE A 91 -4.62 9.00 -4.24
C PHE A 91 -5.20 7.86 -5.11
N ASN A 92 -4.67 7.65 -6.32
CA ASN A 92 -5.11 6.55 -7.19
C ASN A 92 -4.62 5.19 -6.71
N LEU A 93 -3.34 5.08 -6.33
CA LEU A 93 -2.79 3.86 -5.72
C LEU A 93 -3.56 3.49 -4.45
N SER A 94 -3.83 4.49 -3.60
CA SER A 94 -4.65 4.30 -2.40
C SER A 94 -6.08 3.87 -2.71
N LYS A 95 -6.69 4.32 -3.82
CA LYS A 95 -8.00 3.82 -4.24
C LYS A 95 -7.96 2.31 -4.51
N LEU A 96 -6.97 1.87 -5.29
CA LEU A 96 -6.81 0.47 -5.65
C LEU A 96 -6.66 -0.40 -4.39
N TYR A 97 -5.79 0.00 -3.47
CA TYR A 97 -5.62 -0.68 -2.19
C TYR A 97 -6.92 -0.70 -1.36
N LEU A 98 -7.60 0.44 -1.21
CA LEU A 98 -8.83 0.51 -0.41
C LEU A 98 -9.93 -0.38 -0.99
N ASP A 99 -10.02 -0.49 -2.32
CA ASP A 99 -10.93 -1.40 -3.02
C ASP A 99 -10.58 -2.88 -2.78
N TRP A 100 -9.30 -3.23 -2.66
CA TRP A 100 -8.85 -4.58 -2.34
C TRP A 100 -9.04 -4.93 -0.87
N HIS A 101 -8.71 -4.00 0.03
CA HIS A 101 -8.90 -4.16 1.47
C HIS A 101 -10.38 -4.44 1.80
N TYR A 102 -11.29 -3.60 1.32
CA TYR A 102 -12.73 -3.80 1.49
C TYR A 102 -13.57 -2.99 0.49
N ASN A 103 -14.42 -3.67 -0.26
CA ASN A 103 -15.38 -3.03 -1.15
C ASN A 103 -16.76 -3.72 -1.06
N LYS A 104 -17.74 -3.02 -0.47
CA LYS A 104 -19.08 -3.54 -0.26
C LYS A 104 -19.80 -3.87 -1.57
N ASP A 105 -19.70 -2.99 -2.57
CA ASP A 105 -20.42 -3.13 -3.84
C ASP A 105 -19.88 -4.31 -4.66
N LYS A 106 -18.56 -4.53 -4.60
CA LYS A 106 -17.88 -5.66 -5.24
C LYS A 106 -17.88 -6.93 -4.37
N LYS A 107 -18.49 -6.89 -3.17
CA LYS A 107 -18.47 -7.96 -2.17
C LYS A 107 -17.06 -8.48 -1.86
N ARG A 108 -16.09 -7.56 -1.76
CA ARG A 108 -14.68 -7.87 -1.51
C ARG A 108 -14.28 -7.51 -0.09
N CYS A 109 -13.49 -8.39 0.51
CA CYS A 109 -12.81 -8.17 1.78
C CYS A 109 -11.55 -9.02 1.77
N PHE A 110 -10.39 -8.40 1.72
CA PHE A 110 -9.11 -9.12 1.58
C PHE A 110 -8.95 -10.22 2.64
N SER A 111 -9.12 -9.86 3.91
CA SER A 111 -8.94 -10.81 5.01
C SER A 111 -9.89 -12.00 4.88
N PHE A 112 -11.17 -11.77 4.56
CA PHE A 112 -12.14 -12.85 4.33
C PHE A 112 -11.82 -13.69 3.10
N GLU A 113 -11.35 -13.08 2.01
CA GLU A 113 -10.96 -13.79 0.79
C GLU A 113 -9.88 -14.84 1.08
N LEU A 114 -8.98 -14.58 2.04
CA LEU A 114 -7.91 -15.49 2.46
C LEU A 114 -8.32 -16.43 3.60
N THR A 115 -8.98 -15.93 4.64
CA THR A 115 -9.30 -16.70 5.86
C THR A 115 -10.59 -17.51 5.76
N LYS A 116 -11.52 -17.10 4.88
CA LYS A 116 -12.90 -17.59 4.82
C LYS A 116 -13.66 -17.49 6.15
N ASP A 117 -13.25 -16.54 7.00
CA ASP A 117 -13.80 -16.32 8.33
C ASP A 117 -14.58 -15.01 8.40
N ASP A 118 -15.88 -15.09 8.72
CA ASP A 118 -16.76 -13.93 8.88
C ASP A 118 -16.31 -13.01 10.03
N GLY A 119 -15.67 -13.56 11.07
CA GLY A 119 -15.11 -12.78 12.18
C GLY A 119 -14.02 -11.81 11.72
N SER A 120 -13.18 -12.25 10.78
CA SER A 120 -12.14 -11.43 10.13
C SER A 120 -12.78 -10.30 9.30
N GLN A 121 -13.88 -10.58 8.60
CA GLN A 121 -14.61 -9.57 7.86
C GLN A 121 -15.22 -8.51 8.78
N GLN A 122 -15.85 -8.92 9.87
CA GLN A 122 -16.46 -7.99 10.82
C GLN A 122 -15.42 -7.05 11.45
N GLN A 123 -14.27 -7.59 11.87
CA GLN A 123 -13.17 -6.76 12.39
C GLN A 123 -12.68 -5.71 11.39
N VAL A 124 -12.62 -6.04 10.09
CA VAL A 124 -12.26 -5.09 9.03
C VAL A 124 -13.31 -3.98 8.91
N ILE A 125 -14.60 -4.33 8.96
CA ILE A 125 -15.71 -3.36 8.88
C ILE A 125 -15.66 -2.41 10.08
N ASP A 126 -15.57 -2.95 11.30
CA ASP A 126 -15.56 -2.18 12.55
C ASP A 126 -14.39 -1.20 12.58
N HIS A 127 -13.19 -1.67 12.26
CA HIS A 127 -11.99 -0.83 12.22
C HIS A 127 -12.07 0.24 11.13
N ARG A 128 -12.74 -0.04 9.99
CA ARG A 128 -12.99 0.96 8.95
C ARG A 128 -13.90 2.07 9.46
N GLU A 129 -14.97 1.71 10.15
CA GLU A 129 -15.91 2.66 10.72
C GLU A 129 -15.27 3.50 11.82
N GLU A 130 -14.48 2.87 12.70
CA GLU A 130 -13.72 3.56 13.73
C GLU A 130 -12.79 4.62 13.12
N ILE A 131 -11.93 4.23 12.17
CA ILE A 131 -11.02 5.17 11.48
C ILE A 131 -11.81 6.31 10.82
N TYR A 132 -12.94 6.02 10.16
CA TYR A 132 -13.76 7.06 9.54
C TYR A 132 -14.34 8.02 10.61
N LYS A 133 -14.72 7.50 11.77
CA LYS A 133 -15.25 8.29 12.89
C LYS A 133 -14.17 9.12 13.58
N THR A 134 -12.94 8.62 13.72
CA THR A 134 -11.90 9.27 14.55
C THR A 134 -10.88 10.10 13.77
N ASN A 135 -10.65 9.80 12.49
CA ASN A 135 -9.60 10.45 11.69
C ASN A 135 -10.20 11.38 10.62
N LEU A 136 -10.25 12.68 10.91
CA LEU A 136 -10.73 13.70 9.98
C LEU A 136 -9.90 13.75 8.69
N ASN A 137 -8.57 13.67 8.80
CA ASN A 137 -7.65 13.71 7.65
C ASN A 137 -7.92 12.56 6.68
N TYR A 138 -8.24 11.36 7.19
CA TYR A 138 -8.65 10.24 6.35
C TYR A 138 -9.97 10.50 5.62
N VAL A 139 -10.99 11.05 6.31
CA VAL A 139 -12.28 11.42 5.69
C VAL A 139 -12.05 12.43 4.58
N VAL A 140 -11.29 13.49 4.86
CA VAL A 140 -10.96 14.53 3.88
C VAL A 140 -10.17 13.95 2.72
N GLY A 141 -9.15 13.12 2.96
CA GLY A 141 -8.37 12.45 1.91
C GLY A 141 -9.24 11.58 0.99
N CYS A 142 -10.20 10.83 1.54
CA CYS A 142 -11.14 10.03 0.75
C CYS A 142 -12.01 10.89 -0.17
N LYS A 143 -12.43 12.06 0.31
CA LYS A 143 -13.28 13.01 -0.42
C LYS A 143 -12.50 13.80 -1.45
N LEU A 144 -11.31 14.30 -1.11
CA LEU A 144 -10.39 14.95 -2.04
C LEU A 144 -9.97 14.03 -3.17
N ARG A 145 -9.69 12.75 -2.91
CA ARG A 145 -9.46 11.76 -3.96
C ARG A 145 -10.64 11.69 -4.93
N GLY A 146 -11.86 11.56 -4.42
CA GLY A 146 -13.07 11.49 -5.26
C GLY A 146 -13.27 12.76 -6.08
N HIS A 147 -13.11 13.93 -5.45
CA HIS A 147 -13.16 15.23 -6.12
C HIS A 147 -12.07 15.38 -7.18
N SER A 148 -10.86 14.87 -6.91
CA SER A 148 -9.72 14.97 -7.83
C SER A 148 -9.85 14.10 -9.07
N GLN A 149 -10.59 13.00 -8.98
CA GLN A 149 -10.85 12.11 -10.11
C GLN A 149 -11.90 12.67 -11.08
N HIS A 150 -12.75 13.60 -10.62
CA HIS A 150 -13.95 14.00 -11.36
C HIS A 150 -14.09 15.50 -11.60
N SER A 151 -13.35 16.33 -10.85
CA SER A 151 -13.59 17.78 -10.82
C SER A 151 -12.32 18.61 -10.88
N GLU A 152 -11.41 18.50 -9.91
CA GLU A 152 -10.31 19.47 -9.74
C GLU A 152 -9.05 18.87 -9.12
N LEU A 153 -7.87 19.34 -9.53
CA LEU A 153 -6.59 18.83 -9.03
C LEU A 153 -6.33 19.17 -7.53
N PRO A 154 -5.59 18.31 -6.80
CA PRO A 154 -5.32 18.48 -5.35
C PRO A 154 -4.57 19.74 -4.91
N VAL A 155 -3.87 20.44 -5.80
CA VAL A 155 -3.02 21.60 -5.47
C VAL A 155 -3.43 22.75 -6.36
N ARG A 156 -4.23 23.66 -5.79
CA ARG A 156 -4.76 24.85 -6.48
C ARG A 156 -3.99 26.11 -6.11
N THR A 157 -3.91 26.38 -4.82
CA THR A 157 -3.28 27.55 -4.23
C THR A 157 -2.18 27.11 -3.29
N ILE A 158 -1.05 27.82 -3.36
CA ILE A 158 0.10 27.56 -2.51
C ILE A 158 0.33 28.82 -1.67
N THR A 159 0.35 28.66 -0.36
CA THR A 159 0.73 29.72 0.57
C THR A 159 2.19 29.53 0.91
N LYS A 160 3.01 30.53 0.62
CA LYS A 160 4.44 30.50 0.93
C LYS A 160 4.94 31.86 1.38
N GLY A 161 6.01 31.85 2.16
CA GLY A 161 6.68 33.07 2.57
C GLY A 161 7.91 32.77 3.42
N VAL A 162 8.75 33.79 3.56
CA VAL A 162 9.95 33.73 4.39
C VAL A 162 9.84 34.83 5.43
N ARG A 163 9.82 34.44 6.70
CA ARG A 163 9.93 35.37 7.83
C ARG A 163 11.39 35.45 8.24
N TYR A 164 11.89 36.67 8.39
CA TYR A 164 13.19 36.93 8.99
C TYR A 164 12.99 37.37 10.44
N ASP A 165 13.69 36.71 11.35
CA ASP A 165 13.81 37.13 12.73
C ASP A 165 15.13 37.90 12.89
N HIS A 166 15.01 39.20 13.16
CA HIS A 166 16.17 40.09 13.30
C HIS A 166 16.98 39.79 14.56
N ASP A 167 16.34 39.28 15.63
CA ASP A 167 16.98 39.09 16.93
C ASP A 167 17.84 37.82 16.94
N THR A 168 17.38 36.78 16.24
CA THR A 168 18.10 35.49 16.15
C THR A 168 18.86 35.31 14.83
N SER A 169 18.74 36.25 13.90
CA SER A 169 19.21 36.13 12.50
C SER A 169 18.66 34.89 11.76
N ASN A 170 17.58 34.29 12.26
CA ASN A 170 16.98 33.09 11.69
C ASN A 170 16.01 33.41 10.55
N ARG A 171 15.96 32.53 9.57
CA ARG A 171 14.97 32.56 8.48
C ARG A 171 14.01 31.38 8.61
N THR A 172 12.73 31.68 8.72
CA THR A 172 11.67 30.68 8.75
C THR A 172 10.89 30.74 7.45
N ALA A 173 11.05 29.70 6.62
CA ALA A 173 10.22 29.49 5.45
C ALA A 173 8.95 28.72 5.82
N HIS A 174 7.82 29.11 5.24
CA HIS A 174 6.60 28.32 5.24
C HIS A 174 6.18 28.02 3.81
N PHE A 175 5.69 26.80 3.59
CA PHE A 175 5.17 26.31 2.33
C PHE A 175 4.01 25.38 2.66
N ASN A 176 2.80 25.82 2.33
CA ASN A 176 1.58 25.17 2.76
C ASN A 176 0.56 25.17 1.64
N ILE A 177 -0.29 24.14 1.62
CA ILE A 177 -1.37 23.98 0.66
C ILE A 177 -2.63 23.82 1.48
N TYR A 178 -3.36 24.91 1.67
CA TYR A 178 -4.50 24.92 2.58
C TYR A 178 -5.81 24.64 1.85
N TYR A 179 -6.67 23.92 2.55
CA TYR A 179 -8.07 23.71 2.25
C TYR A 179 -8.90 24.36 3.35
N ASP A 180 -9.76 25.30 2.97
CA ASP A 180 -10.70 25.95 3.89
C ASP A 180 -12.06 25.25 3.90
N TYR A 181 -12.99 25.78 4.70
CA TYR A 181 -14.35 25.24 4.80
C TYR A 181 -15.05 25.13 3.44
N GLU A 182 -14.93 26.13 2.57
CA GLU A 182 -15.63 26.16 1.28
C GLU A 182 -15.07 25.11 0.33
N ASP A 183 -13.73 24.99 0.26
CA ASP A 183 -13.06 23.95 -0.51
C ASP A 183 -13.46 22.54 -0.04
N LEU A 184 -13.51 22.31 1.27
CA LEU A 184 -13.86 21.01 1.86
C LEU A 184 -15.34 20.65 1.62
N VAL A 185 -16.25 21.62 1.74
CA VAL A 185 -17.67 21.42 1.40
C VAL A 185 -17.83 21.10 -0.08
N LYS A 186 -17.10 21.79 -0.96
CA LYS A 186 -17.12 21.52 -2.40
C LYS A 186 -16.61 20.12 -2.73
N ALA A 187 -15.61 19.63 -2.01
CA ALA A 187 -15.12 18.26 -2.10
C ALA A 187 -16.09 17.22 -1.48
N SER A 188 -17.27 17.63 -0.99
CA SER A 188 -18.27 16.76 -0.36
C SER A 188 -17.80 16.12 0.96
N VAL A 189 -16.97 16.82 1.72
CA VAL A 189 -16.67 16.46 3.11
C VAL A 189 -17.92 16.69 3.97
N PRO A 190 -18.30 15.74 4.86
CA PRO A 190 -19.52 15.89 5.66
C PRO A 190 -19.46 17.15 6.56
N LYS A 191 -20.50 17.98 6.51
CA LYS A 191 -20.53 19.28 7.20
C LYS A 191 -20.49 19.16 8.72
N ASP A 192 -21.04 18.08 9.27
CA ASP A 192 -20.99 17.73 10.71
C ASP A 192 -19.56 17.49 11.21
N ARG A 193 -18.61 17.28 10.29
CA ARG A 193 -17.18 17.09 10.57
C ARG A 193 -16.37 18.37 10.44
N LEU A 194 -16.98 19.47 10.04
CA LEU A 194 -16.33 20.74 9.72
C LEU A 194 -16.82 21.85 10.64
N PHE A 195 -15.94 22.79 10.96
CA PHE A 195 -16.28 24.06 11.59
C PHE A 195 -15.93 25.21 10.65
N LYS A 196 -16.58 26.37 10.79
CA LYS A 196 -16.49 27.46 9.79
C LYS A 196 -15.06 27.96 9.54
N ASP A 197 -14.25 28.02 10.59
CA ASP A 197 -12.87 28.52 10.51
C ASP A 197 -11.84 27.41 10.26
N ILE A 198 -12.29 26.23 9.80
CA ILE A 198 -11.39 25.11 9.56
C ILE A 198 -10.43 25.43 8.42
N LYS A 199 -9.17 25.08 8.65
CA LYS A 199 -8.09 25.21 7.68
C LYS A 199 -7.15 24.03 7.84
N LEU A 200 -7.10 23.17 6.83
CA LEU A 200 -6.29 21.95 6.84
C LEU A 200 -5.20 22.05 5.79
N ASP A 201 -3.97 21.64 6.14
CA ASP A 201 -2.89 21.51 5.17
C ASP A 201 -2.99 20.18 4.42
N LEU A 202 -2.80 20.19 3.09
CA LEU A 202 -2.84 18.99 2.26
C LEU A 202 -1.81 17.94 2.72
N THR A 203 -0.64 18.37 3.19
CA THR A 203 0.39 17.47 3.70
C THR A 203 -0.09 16.76 4.96
N GLU A 204 -0.73 17.47 5.89
CA GLU A 204 -1.31 16.88 7.10
C GLU A 204 -2.48 15.94 6.78
N ILE A 205 -3.31 16.33 5.80
CA ILE A 205 -4.38 15.47 5.28
C ILE A 205 -3.80 14.17 4.73
N ILE A 206 -2.76 14.26 3.90
CA ILE A 206 -2.10 13.10 3.31
C ILE A 206 -1.43 12.24 4.39
N ASP A 207 -0.76 12.85 5.38
CA ASP A 207 -0.14 12.14 6.50
C ASP A 207 -1.18 11.29 7.26
N GLY A 208 -2.31 11.91 7.64
CA GLY A 208 -3.38 11.20 8.36
C GLY A 208 -4.12 10.18 7.48
N PHE A 209 -4.22 10.42 6.17
CA PHE A 209 -4.82 9.49 5.21
C PHE A 209 -3.96 8.25 4.99
N VAL A 210 -2.65 8.42 4.77
CA VAL A 210 -1.70 7.31 4.60
C VAL A 210 -1.56 6.53 5.91
N TYR A 211 -1.51 7.21 7.06
CA TYR A 211 -1.49 6.52 8.36
C TYR A 211 -2.70 5.61 8.56
N ALA A 212 -3.90 6.08 8.21
CA ALA A 212 -5.11 5.26 8.26
C ALA A 212 -5.05 4.04 7.32
N ILE A 213 -4.42 4.17 6.15
CA ILE A 213 -4.17 3.04 5.24
C ILE A 213 -3.20 2.05 5.89
N SER A 214 -2.10 2.52 6.48
CA SER A 214 -1.15 1.69 7.22
C SER A 214 -1.81 0.92 8.36
N GLN A 215 -2.69 1.57 9.14
CA GLN A 215 -3.45 0.89 10.21
C GLN A 215 -4.32 -0.25 9.65
N LYS A 216 -5.01 0.00 8.52
CA LYS A 216 -5.80 -1.04 7.83
C LYS A 216 -4.92 -2.19 7.34
N HIS A 217 -3.73 -1.87 6.83
CA HIS A 217 -2.76 -2.88 6.37
C HIS A 217 -2.25 -3.75 7.51
N MET A 218 -1.91 -3.16 8.65
CA MET A 218 -1.49 -3.91 9.84
C MET A 218 -2.60 -4.86 10.32
N LEU A 219 -3.87 -4.41 10.27
CA LEU A 219 -5.00 -5.29 10.60
C LEU A 219 -5.10 -6.46 9.62
N ASN A 220 -5.00 -6.22 8.31
CA ASN A 220 -5.00 -7.29 7.30
C ASN A 220 -3.90 -8.32 7.60
N ARG A 221 -2.66 -7.86 7.78
CA ARG A 221 -1.51 -8.74 8.12
C ARG A 221 -1.80 -9.61 9.33
N ARG A 222 -2.29 -9.02 10.42
CA ARG A 222 -2.62 -9.74 11.66
C ARG A 222 -3.69 -10.80 11.43
N LEU A 223 -4.74 -10.49 10.67
CA LEU A 223 -5.85 -11.40 10.41
C LEU A 223 -5.44 -12.56 9.50
N THR A 224 -4.53 -12.33 8.55
CA THR A 224 -4.14 -13.33 7.55
C THR A 224 -2.84 -14.07 7.87
N GLU A 225 -2.11 -13.68 8.93
CA GLU A 225 -0.79 -14.23 9.26
C GLU A 225 -0.78 -15.75 9.36
N VAL A 226 -1.73 -16.32 10.10
CA VAL A 226 -1.81 -17.78 10.32
C VAL A 226 -2.08 -18.52 9.03
N VAL A 227 -3.02 -18.04 8.20
CA VAL A 227 -3.40 -18.74 6.96
C VAL A 227 -2.30 -18.65 5.90
N VAL A 228 -1.64 -17.49 5.77
CA VAL A 228 -0.50 -17.30 4.86
C VAL A 228 0.68 -18.16 5.29
N GLY A 229 1.01 -18.17 6.59
CA GLY A 229 2.09 -18.99 7.13
C GLY A 229 1.86 -20.48 6.92
N LYS A 230 0.63 -20.97 7.18
CA LYS A 230 0.25 -22.36 6.91
C LYS A 230 0.32 -22.69 5.41
N ALA A 231 -0.20 -21.84 4.53
CA ALA A 231 -0.15 -22.08 3.09
C ALA A 231 1.29 -22.19 2.58
N ARG A 232 2.20 -21.31 3.03
CA ARG A 232 3.63 -21.37 2.67
C ARG A 232 4.28 -22.66 3.15
N ALA A 233 4.07 -23.02 4.41
CA ALA A 233 4.63 -24.24 5.00
C ALA A 233 4.10 -25.49 4.27
N SER A 234 2.78 -25.60 4.10
CA SER A 234 2.15 -26.73 3.42
C SER A 234 2.58 -26.86 1.96
N PHE A 235 2.67 -25.76 1.21
CA PHE A 235 3.14 -25.79 -0.18
C PHE A 235 4.61 -26.25 -0.26
N THR A 236 5.47 -25.76 0.63
CA THR A 236 6.89 -26.14 0.66
C THR A 236 7.07 -27.61 1.03
N SER A 237 6.41 -28.07 2.10
CA SER A 237 6.51 -29.46 2.56
C SER A 237 5.97 -30.48 1.56
N MET A 238 4.94 -30.12 0.79
CA MET A 238 4.35 -31.00 -0.22
C MET A 238 5.39 -31.48 -1.24
N TRP A 239 6.23 -30.57 -1.74
CA TRP A 239 7.23 -30.90 -2.76
C TRP A 239 8.54 -31.44 -2.15
N GLN A 240 8.87 -31.01 -0.93
CA GLN A 240 10.06 -31.46 -0.22
C GLN A 240 10.03 -32.97 0.06
N ASN A 241 8.84 -33.55 0.28
CA ASN A 241 8.70 -35.00 0.49
C ASN A 241 9.21 -35.79 -0.73
N TYR A 242 8.78 -35.41 -1.93
CA TYR A 242 9.26 -36.04 -3.17
C TYR A 242 10.73 -35.75 -3.44
N ALA A 243 11.19 -34.52 -3.20
CA ALA A 243 12.59 -34.16 -3.39
C ALA A 243 13.52 -34.98 -2.48
N THR A 244 13.09 -35.29 -1.26
CA THR A 244 13.87 -36.11 -0.32
C THR A 244 14.09 -37.54 -0.83
N GLU A 245 13.14 -38.10 -1.59
CA GLU A 245 13.28 -39.42 -2.20
C GLU A 245 14.35 -39.45 -3.31
N THR A 246 14.63 -38.30 -3.93
CA THR A 246 15.63 -38.21 -5.00
C THR A 246 17.07 -38.25 -4.53
N GLY A 247 17.32 -37.83 -3.29
CA GLY A 247 18.68 -37.63 -2.76
C GLY A 247 19.44 -36.43 -3.35
N PHE A 248 18.79 -35.59 -4.18
CA PHE A 248 19.41 -34.39 -4.71
C PHE A 248 19.67 -33.35 -3.62
N LYS A 249 20.86 -32.75 -3.62
CA LYS A 249 21.26 -31.73 -2.65
C LYS A 249 20.60 -30.38 -2.94
N ASN A 250 20.62 -29.98 -4.21
CA ASN A 250 19.93 -28.82 -4.73
C ASN A 250 18.99 -29.26 -5.85
N TYR A 251 17.74 -28.81 -5.81
CA TYR A 251 16.71 -29.27 -6.73
C TYR A 251 15.71 -28.19 -7.10
N GLN A 252 15.05 -28.40 -8.23
CA GLN A 252 13.86 -27.66 -8.66
C GLN A 252 12.76 -28.66 -8.98
N CYS A 253 11.52 -28.39 -8.56
CA CYS A 253 10.39 -29.20 -8.99
C CYS A 253 9.49 -28.46 -9.98
N GLU A 254 8.96 -29.21 -10.92
CA GLU A 254 7.96 -28.76 -11.88
C GLU A 254 6.78 -29.71 -11.85
N VAL A 255 5.58 -29.13 -11.83
CA VAL A 255 4.33 -29.89 -11.85
C VAL A 255 3.62 -29.63 -13.16
N CYS A 256 3.26 -30.70 -13.86
CA CYS A 256 2.47 -30.67 -15.08
C CYS A 256 1.01 -31.00 -14.76
N THR A 257 0.09 -30.10 -15.08
CA THR A 257 -1.36 -30.37 -14.93
C THR A 257 -1.90 -31.20 -16.09
N GLN A 258 -3.11 -31.73 -15.96
CA GLN A 258 -3.80 -32.44 -17.06
C GLN A 258 -4.02 -31.56 -18.30
N GLU A 259 -4.02 -30.23 -18.14
CA GLU A 259 -4.11 -29.26 -19.24
C GLU A 259 -2.75 -28.97 -19.89
N ASN A 260 -1.71 -29.76 -19.61
CA ASN A 260 -0.31 -29.51 -20.02
C ASN A 260 0.24 -28.15 -19.57
N LYS A 261 -0.27 -27.58 -18.48
CA LYS A 261 0.32 -26.39 -17.86
C LYS A 261 1.41 -26.82 -16.90
N ILE A 262 2.59 -26.23 -17.06
CA ILE A 262 3.73 -26.48 -16.18
C ILE A 262 3.86 -25.30 -15.22
N PHE A 263 4.00 -25.57 -13.93
CA PHE A 263 4.35 -24.54 -12.95
C PHE A 263 5.49 -25.01 -12.05
N GLY A 264 6.40 -24.07 -11.73
CA GLY A 264 7.48 -24.30 -10.79
C GLY A 264 6.98 -24.36 -9.35
N SER A 265 7.56 -25.27 -8.58
CA SER A 265 7.30 -25.46 -7.15
C SER A 265 8.08 -24.49 -6.25
N SER A 266 8.95 -23.64 -6.82
CA SER A 266 9.72 -22.66 -6.05
C SER A 266 8.84 -21.53 -5.52
N LEU A 267 9.11 -21.13 -4.28
CA LEU A 267 8.53 -19.95 -3.61
C LEU A 267 9.50 -18.77 -3.50
N GLU A 268 10.62 -18.75 -4.25
CA GLU A 268 11.57 -17.62 -4.24
C GLU A 268 10.90 -16.26 -4.49
N TRP A 269 9.94 -16.22 -5.42
CA TRP A 269 9.15 -15.01 -5.70
C TRP A 269 8.36 -14.51 -4.48
N PHE A 270 8.04 -15.39 -3.53
CA PHE A 270 7.30 -15.07 -2.32
C PHE A 270 8.21 -14.55 -1.19
N ASP A 271 9.54 -14.68 -1.29
CA ASP A 271 10.45 -14.07 -0.31
C ASP A 271 10.37 -12.53 -0.31
N VAL A 272 9.88 -11.95 -1.42
CA VAL A 272 9.51 -10.53 -1.52
C VAL A 272 8.45 -10.15 -0.47
N PHE A 273 7.54 -11.06 -0.12
CA PHE A 273 6.54 -10.82 0.92
C PHE A 273 7.18 -10.52 2.28
N ASP A 274 8.19 -11.32 2.68
CA ASP A 274 8.89 -11.12 3.94
C ASP A 274 9.71 -9.82 3.91
N TYR A 275 10.38 -9.55 2.79
CA TYR A 275 11.10 -8.30 2.60
C TYR A 275 10.19 -7.07 2.76
N LEU A 276 9.02 -7.06 2.12
CA LEU A 276 8.05 -5.96 2.22
C LEU A 276 7.41 -5.86 3.62
N LYS A 277 7.19 -7.00 4.28
CA LYS A 277 6.75 -7.03 5.68
C LYS A 277 7.77 -6.37 6.60
N GLU A 278 9.05 -6.67 6.44
CA GLU A 278 10.11 -6.07 7.26
C GLU A 278 10.32 -4.58 6.92
N LYS A 279 10.40 -4.25 5.62
CA LYS A 279 10.53 -2.86 5.12
C LYS A 279 9.45 -1.95 5.73
N HIS A 280 8.21 -2.43 5.78
CA HIS A 280 7.07 -1.68 6.31
C HIS A 280 6.48 -2.30 7.56
N ARG A 281 7.34 -2.71 8.50
CA ARG A 281 6.94 -3.46 9.70
C ARG A 281 5.92 -2.74 10.58
N ASN A 282 6.00 -1.42 10.66
CA ASN A 282 5.18 -0.60 11.56
C ASN A 282 4.37 0.44 10.78
N SER A 283 3.15 0.73 11.25
CA SER A 283 2.43 1.93 10.86
C SER A 283 3.01 3.14 11.59
N ILE A 284 3.58 4.09 10.85
CA ILE A 284 4.17 5.31 11.42
C ILE A 284 3.19 6.46 11.22
N ASN A 285 2.84 7.15 12.31
CA ASN A 285 2.06 8.38 12.22
C ASN A 285 2.99 9.59 12.05
N TYR A 286 3.26 9.96 10.80
CA TYR A 286 4.15 11.09 10.48
C TYR A 286 3.62 12.45 10.94
N SER A 287 2.32 12.58 11.25
CA SER A 287 1.78 13.82 11.85
C SER A 287 2.35 14.09 13.24
N ASN A 288 2.87 13.05 13.92
CA ASN A 288 3.39 13.16 15.28
C ASN A 288 4.93 13.29 15.30
N ILE A 289 5.57 13.37 14.13
CA ILE A 289 7.02 13.47 14.02
C ILE A 289 7.38 14.93 13.74
N THR A 290 8.14 15.52 14.64
CA THR A 290 8.75 16.84 14.46
C THR A 290 10.24 16.65 14.25
N PHE A 291 10.79 17.21 13.18
CA PHE A 291 12.23 17.28 12.99
C PHE A 291 12.76 18.53 13.69
N GLU A 292 13.68 18.35 14.62
CA GLU A 292 14.44 19.47 15.20
C GLU A 292 15.24 20.16 14.07
N LYS A 293 15.21 21.49 14.07
CA LYS A 293 15.90 22.33 13.10
C LYS A 293 17.27 22.73 13.60
#